data_AF-A0A7G8BI65-F1
#
_entry.id   AF-A0A7G8BI65-F1
#
_cell.length_a   1.000
_cell.length_b   1.000
_cell.length_c   1.000
_cell.angle_alpha   90.00
_cell.angle_beta   90.00
_cell.angle_gamma   90.00
#
_symmetry.space_group_name_H-M   'P 1'
#
loop_
_entity.id
_entity.type
_entity.pdbx_description
1 polymer ?
#
loop_
_entity_poly.entity_id
_entity_poly.type
_entity_poly.pdbx_seq_one_letter_code
_entity_poly.pdbx_strand_id
1 'polypeptide(L)'
;MPYRRSLTLSALFLCCLAAAAKDKKKLQLPVDVLQAHTAWVIVDPGAGVDVTDPNANRIARADVENALAKWGRLMPVTDPSQADLIIVIRKGNGKLVQPTIGGTPINAPPPVIAQRTDTGVTASGRAGPPLETSDPHPEMEVSTPDDTFAVYRGDPNHITEQNPLNSPPVWRYTRKDALEPPGVPAVDAFRKAINDSEKALAGP
;
A
#
# COMPACT_ATOMS: atom_id res chain seq x y z
N MET A 1 -47.02 20.81 67.56
CA MET A 1 -47.37 21.94 66.68
C MET A 1 -46.22 22.21 65.72
N PRO A 2 -46.48 22.57 64.45
CA PRO A 2 -45.81 21.99 63.28
C PRO A 2 -44.84 22.96 62.56
N TYR A 3 -44.33 22.52 61.40
CA TYR A 3 -43.44 23.18 60.41
C TYR A 3 -41.95 22.80 60.56
N ARG A 4 -41.20 22.34 59.55
CA ARG A 4 -41.37 22.33 58.08
C ARG A 4 -40.49 21.24 57.46
N ARG A 5 -41.04 20.56 56.45
CA ARG A 5 -40.37 19.64 55.53
C ARG A 5 -39.43 20.43 54.60
N SER A 6 -38.19 19.99 54.44
CA SER A 6 -37.28 20.40 53.36
C SER A 6 -36.35 19.22 53.08
N LEU A 7 -36.50 18.56 51.92
CA LEU A 7 -35.59 18.67 50.77
C LEU A 7 -34.25 17.96 51.07
N THR A 8 -33.95 16.78 50.53
CA THR A 8 -33.55 16.61 49.13
C THR A 8 -33.68 15.15 48.68
N LEU A 9 -34.33 14.96 47.53
CA LEU A 9 -34.39 13.72 46.77
C LEU A 9 -33.25 13.75 45.74
N SER A 10 -32.25 12.87 45.83
CA SER A 10 -31.35 12.61 44.70
C SER A 10 -30.64 11.26 44.88
N ALA A 11 -31.29 10.19 44.42
CA ALA A 11 -30.69 8.87 44.33
C ALA A 11 -31.40 8.06 43.23
N LEU A 12 -31.30 8.51 41.98
CA LEU A 12 -31.64 7.67 40.84
C LEU A 12 -30.96 8.19 39.57
N PHE A 13 -29.69 7.81 39.36
CA PHE A 13 -29.11 7.73 38.03
C PHE A 13 -27.93 6.77 38.03
N LEU A 14 -28.20 5.50 38.39
CA LEU A 14 -27.29 4.40 38.07
C LEU A 14 -27.53 4.07 36.59
N CYS A 15 -26.92 4.90 35.74
CA CYS A 15 -26.95 4.73 34.30
C CYS A 15 -26.17 3.46 33.96
N CYS A 16 -26.89 2.44 33.51
CA CYS A 16 -26.33 1.26 32.87
C CYS A 16 -25.51 1.68 31.65
N LEU A 17 -24.20 1.90 31.82
CA LEU A 17 -23.27 1.86 30.69
C LEU A 17 -23.04 0.38 30.34
N ALA A 18 -24.03 -0.21 29.67
CA ALA A 18 -23.74 -1.31 28.76
C ALA A 18 -22.93 -0.70 27.62
N ALA A 19 -21.61 -0.73 27.76
CA ALA A 19 -20.70 -0.44 26.67
C ALA A 19 -20.92 -1.52 25.61
N ALA A 20 -21.77 -1.21 24.63
CA ALA A 20 -21.83 -1.93 23.38
C ALA A 20 -20.45 -1.79 22.72
N ALA A 21 -19.57 -2.77 22.92
CA ALA A 21 -18.38 -2.95 22.13
C ALA A 21 -18.87 -3.06 20.68
N LYS A 22 -18.65 -1.98 19.92
CA LYS A 22 -18.92 -1.94 18.49
C LYS A 22 -17.95 -2.94 17.87
N ASP A 23 -18.41 -4.16 17.69
CA ASP A 23 -17.69 -5.22 17.00
C ASP A 23 -17.27 -4.64 15.65
N LYS A 24 -15.99 -4.25 15.55
CA LYS A 24 -15.41 -3.83 14.29
C LYS A 24 -15.43 -5.08 13.44
N LYS A 25 -16.45 -5.21 12.57
CA LYS A 25 -16.58 -6.29 11.59
C LYS A 25 -15.17 -6.59 11.08
N LYS A 26 -14.62 -7.75 11.46
CA LYS A 26 -13.27 -8.14 11.06
C LYS A 26 -13.23 -7.97 9.55
N LEU A 27 -12.30 -7.17 9.05
CA LEU A 27 -12.19 -6.86 7.62
C LEU A 27 -11.92 -8.18 6.89
N GLN A 28 -12.97 -8.82 6.41
CA GLN A 28 -12.88 -10.03 5.60
C GLN A 28 -12.52 -9.60 4.19
N LEU A 29 -11.43 -10.17 3.67
CA LEU A 29 -11.00 -9.88 2.32
C LEU A 29 -12.01 -10.46 1.31
N PRO A 30 -12.29 -9.75 0.22
CA PRO A 30 -13.10 -10.26 -0.88
C PRO A 30 -12.54 -11.58 -1.46
N VAL A 31 -13.42 -12.45 -1.96
CA VAL A 31 -13.05 -13.80 -2.47
C VAL A 31 -12.03 -13.73 -3.60
N ASP A 32 -12.16 -12.75 -4.49
CA ASP A 32 -11.22 -12.49 -5.57
C ASP A 32 -9.79 -12.22 -5.08
N VAL A 33 -9.65 -11.55 -3.91
CA VAL A 33 -8.33 -11.33 -3.28
C VAL A 33 -7.78 -12.62 -2.67
N LEU A 34 -8.65 -13.49 -2.14
CA LEU A 34 -8.24 -14.78 -1.59
C LEU A 34 -7.78 -15.75 -2.68
N GLN A 35 -8.35 -15.66 -3.88
CA GLN A 35 -8.04 -16.52 -5.02
C GLN A 35 -6.84 -16.01 -5.85
N ALA A 36 -6.31 -14.83 -5.54
CA ALA A 36 -5.18 -14.26 -6.26
C ALA A 36 -3.89 -15.08 -6.10
N HIS A 37 -3.12 -15.13 -7.19
CA HIS A 37 -1.85 -15.85 -7.29
C HIS A 37 -0.70 -14.97 -7.78
N THR A 38 -0.97 -13.86 -8.47
CA THR A 38 0.05 -12.93 -8.94
C THR A 38 -0.13 -11.54 -8.34
N ALA A 39 0.97 -10.83 -8.15
CA ALA A 39 0.95 -9.46 -7.67
C ALA A 39 1.98 -8.58 -8.39
N TRP A 40 1.56 -7.40 -8.83
CA TRP A 40 2.47 -6.38 -9.32
C TRP A 40 2.74 -5.36 -8.22
N VAL A 41 4.00 -5.17 -7.86
CA VAL A 41 4.40 -4.23 -6.79
C VAL A 41 4.90 -2.94 -7.43
N ILE A 42 4.32 -1.81 -7.01
CA ILE A 42 4.72 -0.48 -7.49
C ILE A 42 4.88 0.48 -6.33
N VAL A 43 5.72 1.50 -6.54
CA VAL A 43 5.73 2.69 -5.69
C VAL A 43 4.48 3.52 -6.03
N ASP A 44 3.85 4.08 -5.01
CA ASP A 44 2.73 5.03 -5.16
C ASP A 44 3.05 6.08 -6.24
N PRO A 45 2.28 6.16 -7.34
CA PRO A 45 2.53 7.12 -8.42
C PRO A 45 2.53 8.58 -7.98
N GLY A 46 1.86 8.90 -6.87
CA GLY A 46 1.90 10.22 -6.25
C GLY A 46 3.06 10.43 -5.29
N ALA A 47 4.04 9.52 -5.22
CA ALA A 47 5.21 9.68 -4.36
C ALA A 47 6.33 10.42 -5.07
N GLY A 48 6.82 11.47 -4.43
CA GLY A 48 8.06 12.10 -4.84
C GLY A 48 9.27 11.24 -4.46
N VAL A 49 10.40 11.52 -5.10
CA VAL A 49 11.69 10.94 -4.70
C VAL A 49 12.24 11.71 -3.52
N ASP A 50 12.54 11.02 -2.42
CA ASP A 50 13.14 11.64 -1.23
C ASP A 50 14.54 12.18 -1.56
N VAL A 51 14.82 13.43 -1.18
CA VAL A 51 16.09 14.09 -1.47
C VAL A 51 17.25 13.50 -0.65
N THR A 52 16.96 13.01 0.55
CA THR A 52 17.94 12.45 1.49
C THR A 52 18.19 10.97 1.28
N ASP A 53 17.17 10.23 0.82
CA ASP A 53 17.32 8.85 0.38
C ASP A 53 16.53 8.58 -0.93
N PRO A 54 17.11 8.91 -2.09
CA PRO A 54 16.47 8.72 -3.39
C PRO A 54 16.12 7.26 -3.73
N ASN A 55 16.69 6.30 -2.99
CA ASN A 55 16.54 4.87 -3.25
C ASN A 55 15.53 4.21 -2.32
N ALA A 56 15.03 4.91 -1.30
CA ALA A 56 14.19 4.36 -0.23
C ALA A 56 12.99 3.56 -0.77
N ASN A 57 12.21 4.18 -1.67
CA ASN A 57 11.06 3.54 -2.30
C ASN A 57 11.44 2.34 -3.18
N ARG A 58 12.56 2.41 -3.90
CA ARG A 58 13.02 1.33 -4.78
C ARG A 58 13.49 0.12 -3.99
N ILE A 59 14.21 0.34 -2.89
CA ILE A 59 14.66 -0.71 -1.98
C ILE A 59 13.45 -1.36 -1.31
N ALA A 60 12.52 -0.56 -0.79
CA ALA A 60 11.28 -1.06 -0.19
C ALA A 60 10.47 -1.92 -1.17
N ARG A 61 10.41 -1.55 -2.46
CA ARG A 61 9.75 -2.37 -3.49
C ARG A 61 10.42 -3.72 -3.63
N ALA A 62 11.74 -3.75 -3.78
CA ALA A 62 12.50 -4.98 -3.91
C ALA A 62 12.36 -5.88 -2.67
N ASP A 63 12.35 -5.29 -1.47
CA ASP A 63 12.17 -6.03 -0.21
C ASP A 63 10.78 -6.66 -0.13
N VAL A 64 9.73 -5.95 -0.54
CA VAL A 64 8.37 -6.49 -0.64
C VAL A 64 8.27 -7.60 -1.68
N GLU A 65 8.81 -7.40 -2.89
CA GLU A 65 8.84 -8.43 -3.94
C GLU A 65 9.54 -9.69 -3.43
N ASN A 66 10.69 -9.55 -2.77
CA ASN A 66 11.43 -10.65 -2.16
C ASN A 66 10.63 -11.35 -1.05
N ALA A 67 9.94 -10.60 -0.20
CA ALA A 67 9.10 -11.16 0.87
C ALA A 67 7.89 -11.93 0.31
N LEU A 68 7.25 -11.42 -0.74
CA LEU A 68 6.16 -12.11 -1.44
C LEU A 68 6.66 -13.39 -2.12
N ALA A 69 7.80 -13.32 -2.82
CA ALA A 69 8.41 -14.49 -3.45
C ALA A 69 8.78 -15.58 -2.42
N LYS A 70 9.34 -15.18 -1.26
CA LYS A 70 9.64 -16.10 -0.15
C LYS A 70 8.37 -16.71 0.46
N TRP A 71 7.28 -15.95 0.52
CA TRP A 71 5.99 -16.46 1.00
C TRP A 71 5.41 -17.49 0.02
N GLY A 72 5.58 -17.29 -1.29
CA GLY A 72 5.25 -18.29 -2.33
C GLY A 72 3.77 -18.42 -2.67
N ARG A 73 2.88 -17.70 -1.96
CA ARG A 73 1.43 -17.64 -2.30
C ARG A 73 1.15 -16.68 -3.46
N LEU A 74 1.84 -15.53 -3.47
CA LEU A 74 1.72 -14.50 -4.50
C LEU A 74 3.05 -14.41 -5.24
N MET A 75 3.03 -14.68 -6.54
CA MET A 75 4.18 -14.53 -7.41
C MET A 75 4.30 -13.07 -7.87
N PRO A 76 5.40 -12.37 -7.56
CA PRO A 76 5.63 -11.04 -8.10
C PRO A 76 5.74 -11.09 -9.62
N VAL A 77 4.99 -10.24 -10.31
CA VAL A 77 5.04 -10.07 -11.76
C VAL A 77 5.53 -8.66 -12.10
N THR A 78 6.08 -8.47 -13.29
CA THR A 78 6.59 -7.17 -13.77
C THR A 78 5.61 -6.41 -14.65
N ASP A 79 4.54 -7.08 -15.10
CA ASP A 79 3.55 -6.53 -16.02
C ASP A 79 2.18 -6.46 -15.30
N PRO A 80 1.54 -5.27 -15.25
CA PRO A 80 0.20 -5.12 -14.65
C PRO A 80 -0.85 -6.04 -15.27
N SER A 81 -0.75 -6.37 -16.56
CA SER A 81 -1.74 -7.19 -17.27
C SER A 81 -1.77 -8.64 -16.80
N GLN A 82 -0.72 -9.08 -16.08
CA GLN A 82 -0.56 -10.42 -15.54
C GLN A 82 -0.91 -10.49 -14.05
N ALA A 83 -1.26 -9.36 -13.43
CA ALA A 83 -1.39 -9.24 -11.99
C ALA A 83 -2.86 -9.37 -11.55
N ASP A 84 -3.14 -10.32 -10.65
CA ASP A 84 -4.44 -10.41 -9.97
C ASP A 84 -4.58 -9.27 -8.94
N LEU A 85 -3.46 -8.85 -8.34
CA LEU A 85 -3.39 -7.78 -7.35
C LEU A 85 -2.34 -6.74 -7.75
N ILE A 86 -2.63 -5.47 -7.46
CA ILE A 86 -1.65 -4.39 -7.52
C ILE A 86 -1.34 -3.97 -6.09
N ILE A 87 -0.07 -4.08 -5.71
CA ILE A 87 0.42 -3.70 -4.39
C ILE A 87 1.14 -2.37 -4.53
N VAL A 88 0.54 -1.32 -4.01
CA VAL A 88 1.09 0.02 -3.98
C VAL A 88 1.80 0.24 -2.65
N ILE A 89 3.07 0.62 -2.72
CA ILE A 89 3.88 0.89 -1.55
C ILE A 89 4.38 2.34 -1.52
N ARG A 90 4.60 2.85 -0.32
CA ARG A 90 5.26 4.14 -0.09
C ARG A 90 6.10 4.03 1.16
N LYS A 91 7.40 4.28 1.06
CA LYS A 91 8.30 4.36 2.21
C LYS A 91 8.06 5.69 2.93
N GLY A 92 7.80 5.62 4.22
CA GLY A 92 7.71 6.79 5.09
C GLY A 92 9.10 7.23 5.53
N ASN A 93 9.26 8.53 5.80
CA ASN A 93 10.52 9.09 6.28
C ASN A 93 10.41 9.76 7.67
N GLY A 94 9.29 9.52 8.37
CA GLY A 94 9.03 10.08 9.69
C GLY A 94 8.58 11.54 9.71
N LYS A 95 8.43 12.20 8.54
CA LYS A 95 8.01 13.60 8.43
C LYS A 95 6.64 13.69 7.77
N LEU A 96 5.81 14.62 8.26
CA LEU A 96 4.51 14.92 7.66
C LEU A 96 4.64 15.77 6.39
N VAL A 97 5.72 16.56 6.33
CA VAL A 97 6.02 17.48 5.24
C VAL A 97 7.50 17.34 4.90
N GLN A 98 7.82 17.15 3.63
CA GLN A 98 9.19 16.92 3.18
C GLN A 98 9.45 17.49 1.78
N PRO A 99 10.68 17.93 1.50
CA PRO A 99 11.09 18.19 0.13
C PRO A 99 11.27 16.88 -0.64
N THR A 100 10.74 16.81 -1.84
CA THR A 100 10.89 15.69 -2.78
C THR A 100 11.19 16.18 -4.19
N ILE A 101 11.50 15.24 -5.08
CA ILE A 101 11.63 15.51 -6.53
C ILE A 101 10.46 14.81 -7.24
N GLY A 102 9.56 15.62 -7.80
CA GLY A 102 8.43 15.18 -8.62
C GLY A 102 8.83 14.95 -10.09
N GLY A 103 7.90 14.45 -10.91
CA GLY A 103 8.11 14.25 -12.36
C GLY A 103 9.05 13.10 -12.73
N THR A 104 9.63 12.40 -11.76
CA THR A 104 10.53 11.27 -12.05
C THR A 104 9.76 9.98 -12.30
N PRO A 105 10.19 9.15 -13.28
CA PRO A 105 9.52 7.89 -13.55
C PRO A 105 9.93 6.82 -12.51
N ILE A 106 9.38 6.92 -11.30
CA ILE A 106 9.72 6.08 -10.12
C ILE A 106 9.45 4.58 -10.31
N ASN A 107 8.52 4.23 -11.21
CA ASN A 107 8.14 2.85 -11.51
C ASN A 107 8.72 2.32 -12.82
N ALA A 108 9.37 3.17 -13.63
CA ALA A 108 9.97 2.71 -14.88
C ALA A 108 11.25 1.89 -14.62
N PRO A 109 11.61 0.97 -15.52
CA PRO A 109 12.95 0.39 -15.53
C PRO A 109 14.00 1.51 -15.59
N PRO A 110 15.12 1.40 -14.86
CA PRO A 110 16.18 2.39 -14.93
C PRO A 110 16.62 2.58 -16.38
N PRO A 111 16.91 3.82 -16.82
CA PRO A 111 17.43 4.04 -18.16
C PRO A 111 18.73 3.25 -18.30
N VAL A 112 18.79 2.37 -19.30
CA VAL A 112 20.03 1.70 -19.68
C VAL A 112 20.97 2.80 -20.19
N ILE A 113 21.98 3.15 -19.40
CA ILE A 113 23.04 4.04 -19.87
C ILE A 113 23.71 3.29 -21.02
N ALA A 114 23.49 3.74 -22.25
CA ALA A 114 24.20 3.25 -23.40
C ALA A 114 25.69 3.54 -23.17
N GLN A 115 26.43 2.51 -22.74
CA GLN A 115 27.87 2.61 -22.61
C GLN A 115 28.43 2.74 -24.03
N ARG A 116 28.90 3.94 -24.36
CA ARG A 116 29.61 4.21 -25.61
C ARG A 116 30.89 3.39 -25.60
N THR A 117 30.88 2.25 -26.28
CA THR A 117 32.09 1.57 -26.72
C THR A 117 32.39 2.08 -28.13
N ASP A 118 33.66 2.39 -28.44
CA ASP A 118 34.10 3.10 -29.65
C ASP A 118 33.85 2.38 -30.99
N THR A 119 33.03 1.34 -31.03
CA THR A 119 32.72 0.57 -32.24
C THR A 119 31.24 0.23 -32.32
N GLY A 120 30.47 1.08 -32.99
CA GLY A 120 29.15 0.75 -33.57
C GLY A 120 27.99 0.63 -32.58
N VAL A 121 26.98 1.48 -32.76
CA VAL A 121 25.71 1.43 -32.01
C VAL A 121 24.86 0.26 -32.52
N THR A 122 24.69 -0.80 -31.73
CA THR A 122 23.57 -1.73 -31.90
C THR A 122 22.42 -1.31 -30.98
N ALA A 123 21.52 -0.49 -31.53
CA ALA A 123 20.29 -0.10 -30.85
C ALA A 123 19.20 -1.16 -31.11
N SER A 124 18.95 -2.04 -30.14
CA SER A 124 17.74 -2.85 -30.09
C SER A 124 16.72 -2.18 -29.14
N GLY A 125 16.13 -1.08 -29.60
CA GLY A 125 15.13 -0.32 -28.85
C GLY A 125 13.70 -0.73 -29.21
N ARG A 126 13.00 -1.41 -28.31
CA ARG A 126 11.52 -1.52 -28.33
C ARG A 126 10.98 -0.26 -27.65
N ALA A 127 10.73 0.79 -28.44
CA ALA A 127 10.08 2.01 -27.96
C ALA A 127 8.62 1.69 -27.62
N GLY A 128 8.30 1.61 -26.32
CA GLY A 128 6.93 1.74 -25.85
C GLY A 128 6.45 3.20 -25.99
N PRO A 129 5.13 3.46 -25.91
CA PRO A 129 4.58 4.80 -26.06
C PRO A 129 5.15 5.77 -25.01
N PRO A 130 5.23 7.09 -25.32
CA PRO A 130 5.80 8.07 -24.40
C PRO A 130 4.94 8.14 -23.14
N LEU A 131 5.50 7.74 -22.00
CA LEU A 131 4.94 8.12 -20.70
C LEU A 131 5.11 9.64 -20.57
N GLU A 132 4.08 10.35 -20.12
CA GLU A 132 4.18 11.79 -19.82
C GLU A 132 5.25 12.04 -18.74
N THR A 133 6.49 12.21 -19.16
CA THR A 133 7.58 12.64 -18.29
C THR A 133 7.50 14.16 -18.16
N SER A 134 6.89 14.62 -17.07
CA SER A 134 7.15 15.97 -16.59
C SER A 134 8.62 16.05 -16.18
N ASP A 135 9.32 17.14 -16.50
CA ASP A 135 10.73 17.29 -16.13
C ASP A 135 10.89 17.19 -14.60
N PRO A 136 11.97 16.57 -14.09
CA PRO A 136 12.21 16.51 -12.65
C PRO A 136 12.19 17.91 -12.02
N HIS A 137 11.35 18.11 -11.01
CA HIS A 137 11.22 19.40 -10.33
C HIS A 137 11.17 19.25 -8.81
N PRO A 138 11.71 20.22 -8.05
CA PRO A 138 11.50 20.27 -6.60
C PRO A 138 10.01 20.35 -6.26
N GLU A 139 9.59 19.63 -5.23
CA GLU A 139 8.22 19.62 -4.71
C GLU A 139 8.23 19.57 -3.18
N MET A 140 7.16 20.07 -2.57
CA MET A 140 6.87 19.84 -1.15
C MET A 140 5.75 18.81 -1.04
N GLU A 141 6.08 17.63 -0.55
CA GLU A 141 5.11 16.56 -0.35
C GLU A 141 4.54 16.60 1.07
N VAL A 142 3.21 16.46 1.18
CA VAL A 142 2.50 16.24 2.44
C VAL A 142 1.95 14.82 2.44
N SER A 143 2.51 13.95 3.26
CA SER A 143 2.14 12.53 3.29
C SER A 143 2.23 11.94 4.69
N THR A 144 1.83 10.67 4.84
CA THR A 144 1.94 9.98 6.13
C THR A 144 3.42 9.75 6.44
N PRO A 145 3.87 10.02 7.68
CA PRO A 145 5.27 9.80 8.07
C PRO A 145 5.67 8.31 8.08
N ASP A 146 4.67 7.43 8.09
CA ASP A 146 4.80 5.98 8.19
C ASP A 146 4.79 5.31 6.81
N ASP A 147 5.41 4.13 6.75
CA ASP A 147 5.37 3.26 5.58
C ASP A 147 3.92 2.81 5.29
N THR A 148 3.56 2.76 4.01
CA THR A 148 2.24 2.30 3.56
C THR A 148 2.35 1.15 2.58
N PHE A 149 1.48 0.16 2.77
CA PHE A 149 1.24 -0.97 1.88
C PHE A 149 -0.26 -1.04 1.60
N ALA A 150 -0.66 -0.84 0.36
CA ALA A 150 -2.05 -0.86 -0.06
C ALA A 150 -2.26 -1.87 -1.19
N VAL A 151 -3.30 -2.67 -1.07
CA VAL A 151 -3.66 -3.70 -2.04
C VAL A 151 -4.86 -3.21 -2.82
N TYR A 152 -4.74 -3.24 -4.13
CA TYR A 152 -5.77 -2.95 -5.10
C TYR A 152 -6.04 -4.21 -5.91
N ARG A 153 -7.24 -4.29 -6.48
CA ARG A 153 -7.53 -5.30 -7.48
C ARG A 153 -6.70 -5.01 -8.72
N GLY A 154 -6.06 -6.04 -9.25
CA GLY A 154 -5.54 -6.00 -10.60
C GLY A 154 -6.67 -6.11 -11.62
N ASP A 155 -6.30 -5.95 -12.88
CA ASP A 155 -7.18 -6.16 -14.00
C ASP A 155 -6.49 -7.09 -15.00
N PRO A 156 -6.32 -8.38 -14.64
CA PRO A 156 -5.65 -9.32 -15.51
C PRO A 156 -6.46 -9.43 -16.81
N ASN A 157 -5.78 -9.26 -17.95
CA ASN A 157 -6.36 -9.19 -19.29
C ASN A 157 -7.10 -7.89 -19.67
N HIS A 158 -6.96 -6.80 -18.92
CA HIS A 158 -7.56 -5.49 -19.26
C HIS A 158 -9.07 -5.56 -19.49
N ILE A 159 -9.79 -6.22 -18.59
CA ILE A 159 -11.25 -6.36 -18.66
C ILE A 159 -11.91 -4.98 -18.46
N THR A 160 -11.24 -4.07 -17.76
CA THR A 160 -11.69 -2.72 -17.46
C THR A 160 -10.78 -1.65 -18.07
N GLU A 161 -11.37 -0.65 -18.72
CA GLU A 161 -10.62 0.52 -19.21
C GLU A 161 -10.22 1.52 -18.10
N GLN A 162 -10.61 1.23 -16.85
CA GLN A 162 -10.42 2.12 -15.71
C GLN A 162 -9.09 1.83 -15.02
N ASN A 163 -8.31 2.87 -14.68
CA ASN A 163 -7.12 2.71 -13.86
C ASN A 163 -7.52 2.09 -12.49
N PRO A 164 -7.03 0.89 -12.14
CA PRO A 164 -7.44 0.22 -10.91
C PRO A 164 -7.13 1.01 -9.63
N LEU A 165 -6.15 1.93 -9.70
CA LEU A 165 -5.75 2.79 -8.58
C LEU A 165 -6.77 3.91 -8.29
N ASN A 166 -7.72 4.17 -9.19
CA ASN A 166 -8.81 5.13 -8.96
C ASN A 166 -9.90 4.57 -8.02
N SER A 167 -9.90 3.26 -7.77
CA SER A 167 -10.79 2.61 -6.80
C SER A 167 -10.18 2.63 -5.39
N PRO A 168 -10.97 2.57 -4.30
CA PRO A 168 -10.42 2.42 -2.96
C PRO A 168 -9.67 1.08 -2.85
N PRO A 169 -8.57 1.01 -2.07
CA PRO A 169 -7.85 -0.25 -1.87
C PRO A 169 -8.74 -1.25 -1.14
N VAL A 170 -8.62 -2.52 -1.53
CA VAL A 170 -9.31 -3.63 -0.86
C VAL A 170 -8.72 -3.91 0.52
N TRP A 171 -7.46 -3.55 0.73
CA TRP A 171 -6.77 -3.68 2.01
C TRP A 171 -5.65 -2.65 2.11
N ARG A 172 -5.39 -2.14 3.32
CA ARG A 172 -4.30 -1.19 3.57
C ARG A 172 -3.70 -1.43 4.94
N TYR A 173 -2.38 -1.27 5.01
CA TYR A 173 -1.60 -1.30 6.22
C TYR A 173 -0.60 -0.15 6.23
N THR A 174 -0.65 0.65 7.28
CA THR A 174 0.26 1.79 7.49
C THR A 174 0.85 1.70 8.88
N ARG A 175 2.18 1.71 8.96
CA ARG A 175 2.93 1.70 10.21
C ARG A 175 4.38 2.09 9.94
N LYS A 176 5.04 2.70 10.90
CA LYS A 176 6.49 2.81 10.92
C LYS A 176 7.18 1.46 10.64
N ASP A 177 8.19 1.49 9.76
CA ASP A 177 9.04 0.35 9.40
C ASP A 177 8.26 -0.86 8.81
N ALA A 178 7.05 -0.63 8.28
CA ALA A 178 6.20 -1.70 7.75
C ALA A 178 6.78 -2.38 6.50
N LEU A 179 7.68 -1.69 5.79
CA LEU A 179 8.32 -2.19 4.57
C LEU A 179 9.76 -2.66 4.81
N GLU A 180 10.25 -2.64 6.06
CA GLU A 180 11.65 -2.95 6.34
C GLU A 180 11.94 -4.46 6.41
N PRO A 181 13.09 -4.90 5.87
CA PRO A 181 13.57 -6.27 6.03
C PRO A 181 13.99 -6.53 7.49
N PRO A 182 14.13 -7.81 7.91
CA PRO A 182 14.02 -9.04 7.09
C PRO A 182 12.60 -9.59 6.93
N GLY A 183 11.65 -9.12 7.74
CA GLY A 183 10.29 -9.66 7.79
C GLY A 183 9.27 -8.95 6.90
N VAL A 184 9.50 -7.68 6.58
CA VAL A 184 8.54 -6.80 5.87
C VAL A 184 7.15 -6.89 6.53
N PRO A 185 6.95 -6.27 7.72
CA PRO A 185 5.75 -6.47 8.55
C PRO A 185 4.41 -6.30 7.83
N ALA A 186 4.35 -5.48 6.79
CA ALA A 186 3.17 -5.33 5.94
C ALA A 186 2.78 -6.63 5.22
N VAL A 187 3.75 -7.38 4.68
CA VAL A 187 3.52 -8.67 4.02
C VAL A 187 3.03 -9.71 5.02
N ASP A 188 3.60 -9.72 6.23
CA ASP A 188 3.14 -10.59 7.32
C ASP A 188 1.70 -10.27 7.74
N ALA A 189 1.37 -8.99 7.87
CA ALA A 189 0.02 -8.54 8.19
C ALA A 189 -0.98 -8.92 7.10
N PHE A 190 -0.58 -8.82 5.83
CA PHE A 190 -1.44 -9.20 4.71
C PHE A 190 -1.65 -10.72 4.64
N ARG A 191 -0.57 -11.51 4.79
CA ARG A 191 -0.64 -12.96 4.93
C ARG A 191 -1.60 -13.39 6.03
N LYS A 192 -1.53 -12.72 7.19
CA LYS A 192 -2.46 -12.98 8.30
C LYS A 192 -3.90 -12.65 7.92
N ALA A 193 -4.15 -11.53 7.24
CA ALA A 193 -5.48 -11.13 6.81
C ALA A 193 -6.11 -12.13 5.82
N ILE A 194 -5.30 -12.69 4.91
CA ILE A 194 -5.72 -13.76 3.99
C ILE A 194 -6.09 -15.01 4.78
N ASN A 195 -5.20 -15.50 5.65
CA ASN A 195 -5.46 -16.71 6.43
C ASN A 195 -6.70 -16.59 7.33
N ASP A 196 -6.91 -15.43 7.96
CA ASP A 196 -8.07 -15.19 8.82
C ASP A 196 -9.37 -15.16 8.00
N SER A 197 -9.32 -14.62 6.79
CA SER A 197 -10.47 -14.54 5.87
C SER A 197 -10.81 -15.92 5.29
N GLU A 198 -9.81 -16.70 4.91
CA GLU A 198 -9.99 -18.09 4.43
C GLU A 198 -10.64 -18.97 5.51
N LYS A 199 -10.15 -18.88 6.76
CA LYS A 199 -10.76 -19.60 7.90
C LYS A 199 -12.20 -19.18 8.15
N ALA A 200 -12.49 -17.89 8.02
CA ALA A 200 -13.86 -17.40 8.19
C ALA A 200 -14.80 -17.88 7.07
N LEU A 201 -14.29 -18.08 5.85
CA LEU A 201 -15.05 -18.61 4.71
C LEU A 201 -15.30 -20.12 4.82
N ALA A 202 -14.35 -20.88 5.35
CA ALA A 202 -14.44 -22.34 5.49
C ALA A 202 -15.48 -22.81 6.54
N GLY A 203 -15.95 -21.91 7.40
CA GLY A 203 -16.84 -22.25 8.52
C GLY A 203 -16.13 -22.96 9.68
N PRO A 204 -16.77 -23.05 10.86
CA PRO A 204 -16.26 -23.80 12.01
C PRO A 204 -16.29 -25.32 11.81
#